data_AF-A0A1X7TNZ6-F1
#
_entry.id   AF-A0A1X7TNZ6-F1
#
_cell.length_a   1.000
_cell.length_b   1.000
_cell.length_c   1.000
_cell.angle_alpha   90.00
_cell.angle_beta   90.00
_cell.angle_gamma   90.00
#
_symmetry.space_group_name_H-M   'P 1'
#
loop_
_entity.id
_entity.type
_entity.pdbx_description
1 polymer ?
#
loop_
_entity_poly.entity_id
_entity_poly.type
_entity_poly.pdbx_seq_one_letter_code
_entity_poly.pdbx_strand_id
1 'polypeptide(L)'
;MTFREGLVGAVILTYSVMNSIICPVATTLQTVLLYLALSFYRETGRFVLVLTFGEPLIVDCPCGRRIGLISWSRRLYVVINILKLDLAIRNNPNHNTKVFTRLMLQGKIRSAIRFLTERSKGHVLHPHDNVKIQDNGQDKLTSVIDALQMKHPSPRLPHSFSLLDTGDLPDLEDLDITGNHVHQVALRIQGSAGPGGCDAAHWQDILLRYGPASRRLCDCVANLSRCLANSVLDWSLLRALLASRLIALDKSPGVRPIGVGETLRRVIGKSICLVTRDDAESVCGSVQLCAGVRCGIEGAIHSVSDLFHSNDYGSLTMDTSNAFNSINRISLIWNIRILWPRASRFIFNTYRGWSPLILWFADDSTVIGDVSVIRNWFDKLLSIGPLFGYFPEPSKSSLIVKDTTLPSAEQSFDGSGVSIVQCGRYLGGVIGNRAGIESFVSS
;
A
#
# COMPACT_ATOMS: atom_id res chain seq x y z
N MET A 1 13.58 -17.54 -55.71
CA MET A 1 12.74 -16.43 -56.20
C MET A 1 13.48 -15.13 -55.95
N THR A 2 13.96 -14.50 -57.01
CA THR A 2 14.66 -13.22 -57.01
C THR A 2 13.71 -12.08 -56.64
N PHE A 3 13.97 -11.39 -55.52
CA PHE A 3 13.36 -10.09 -55.24
C PHE A 3 14.43 -8.99 -55.37
N ARG A 4 14.26 -8.18 -56.42
CA ARG A 4 14.97 -6.92 -56.65
C ARG A 4 14.50 -5.87 -55.64
N GLU A 5 15.49 -5.14 -55.14
CA GLU A 5 15.49 -3.72 -54.73
C GLU A 5 14.24 -3.14 -54.07
N GLY A 6 14.37 -2.91 -52.76
CA GLY A 6 13.42 -2.14 -51.95
C GLY A 6 13.58 -2.33 -50.45
N LEU A 7 14.82 -2.52 -49.97
CA LEU A 7 15.13 -2.66 -48.54
C LEU A 7 15.22 -1.27 -47.90
N VAL A 8 14.27 -0.93 -47.02
CA VAL A 8 14.44 0.20 -46.09
C VAL A 8 13.99 -0.25 -44.70
N GLY A 9 14.99 -0.58 -43.86
CA GLY A 9 14.93 -0.59 -42.40
C GLY A 9 14.37 -1.87 -41.74
N ALA A 10 15.21 -2.89 -41.55
CA ALA A 10 14.93 -4.00 -40.63
C ALA A 10 15.83 -3.88 -39.39
N VAL A 11 15.25 -3.73 -38.20
CA VAL A 11 15.98 -3.92 -36.93
C VAL A 11 15.87 -5.41 -36.56
N ILE A 12 16.92 -6.17 -36.86
CA ILE A 12 17.04 -7.57 -36.49
C ILE A 12 17.60 -7.62 -35.06
N LEU A 13 16.76 -7.95 -34.08
CA LEU A 13 17.21 -8.34 -32.73
C LEU A 13 17.23 -9.87 -32.64
N THR A 14 18.39 -10.47 -32.91
CA THR A 14 18.65 -11.87 -32.56
C THR A 14 18.99 -11.97 -31.08
N TYR A 15 18.20 -12.70 -30.30
CA TYR A 15 18.61 -13.18 -28.98
C TYR A 15 18.90 -14.68 -29.10
N SER A 16 20.18 -15.03 -29.10
CA SER A 16 20.68 -16.39 -28.97
C SER A 16 21.04 -16.62 -27.50
N VAL A 17 20.42 -17.64 -26.90
CA VAL A 17 20.87 -18.37 -25.70
C VAL A 17 21.13 -17.51 -24.45
N MET A 18 20.14 -17.48 -23.55
CA MET A 18 20.37 -17.75 -22.13
C MET A 18 19.06 -18.22 -21.50
N ASN A 19 18.98 -19.53 -21.24
CA ASN A 19 18.13 -20.07 -20.20
C ASN A 19 18.46 -19.35 -18.88
N SER A 20 17.42 -19.14 -18.06
CA SER A 20 17.41 -18.44 -16.77
C SER A 20 17.27 -16.91 -16.84
N ILE A 21 16.41 -16.38 -15.95
CA ILE A 21 16.05 -14.96 -15.74
C ILE A 21 14.81 -14.49 -16.53
N ILE A 22 13.63 -14.88 -16.05
CA ILE A 22 12.38 -14.15 -16.30
C ILE A 22 12.45 -12.85 -15.48
N CYS A 23 12.82 -11.75 -16.15
CA CYS A 23 12.87 -10.41 -15.57
C CYS A 23 11.59 -9.62 -15.94
N PRO A 24 10.91 -8.94 -14.99
CA PRO A 24 9.79 -8.02 -15.27
C PRO A 24 10.16 -6.82 -16.16
N VAL A 25 11.46 -6.58 -16.35
CA VAL A 25 11.98 -5.58 -17.29
C VAL A 25 11.74 -6.03 -18.73
N ALA A 26 11.75 -7.33 -19.03
CA ALA A 26 11.61 -7.85 -20.40
C ALA A 26 10.21 -7.59 -21.00
N THR A 27 9.15 -7.72 -20.19
CA THR A 27 7.77 -7.38 -20.60
C THR A 27 7.55 -5.87 -20.72
N THR A 28 8.26 -5.08 -19.91
CA THR A 28 8.22 -3.62 -19.98
C THR A 28 8.96 -3.12 -21.23
N LEU A 29 10.14 -3.69 -21.53
CA LEU A 29 10.90 -3.42 -22.75
C LEU A 29 10.12 -3.84 -23.99
N GLN A 30 9.44 -5.00 -23.97
CA GLN A 30 8.54 -5.42 -25.05
C GLN A 30 7.40 -4.43 -25.29
N THR A 31 6.81 -3.87 -24.23
CA THR A 31 5.72 -2.90 -24.35
C THR A 31 6.22 -1.55 -24.89
N VAL A 32 7.40 -1.12 -24.46
CA VAL A 32 8.05 0.12 -24.96
C VAL A 32 8.50 -0.06 -26.41
N LEU A 33 9.10 -1.19 -26.78
CA LEU A 33 9.49 -1.50 -28.15
C LEU A 33 8.27 -1.63 -29.08
N LEU A 34 7.17 -2.19 -28.59
CA LEU A 34 5.91 -2.25 -29.33
C LEU A 34 5.28 -0.86 -29.51
N TYR A 35 5.36 0.01 -28.48
CA TYR A 35 4.89 1.39 -28.58
C TYR A 35 5.74 2.21 -29.55
N LEU A 36 7.07 2.07 -29.51
CA LEU A 36 7.98 2.70 -30.45
C LEU A 36 7.72 2.22 -31.89
N ALA A 37 7.50 0.92 -32.08
CA ALA A 37 7.14 0.36 -33.40
C ALA A 37 5.79 0.89 -33.91
N LEU A 38 4.79 1.02 -33.04
CA LEU A 38 3.48 1.59 -33.38
C LEU A 38 3.55 3.10 -33.66
N SER A 39 4.38 3.84 -32.92
CA SER A 39 4.60 5.28 -33.15
C SER A 39 5.32 5.50 -34.49
N PHE A 40 6.31 4.67 -34.81
CA PHE A 40 7.04 4.71 -36.09
C PHE A 40 6.14 4.34 -37.28
N TYR A 41 5.22 3.37 -37.11
CA TYR A 41 4.19 3.05 -38.10
C TYR A 41 3.24 4.23 -38.35
N ARG A 42 2.86 4.94 -37.28
CA ARG A 42 1.93 6.08 -37.35
C ARG A 42 2.49 7.26 -38.15
N GLU A 43 3.80 7.47 -38.09
CA GLU A 43 4.48 8.53 -38.83
C GLU A 43 4.83 8.13 -40.28
N THR A 44 5.16 6.86 -40.54
CA THR A 44 5.74 6.45 -41.82
C THR A 44 4.81 5.63 -42.71
N GLY A 45 3.71 5.08 -42.18
CA GLY A 45 2.73 4.28 -42.92
C GLY A 45 3.25 2.92 -43.44
N ARG A 46 4.44 2.49 -43.01
CA ARG A 46 5.11 1.26 -43.49
C ARG A 46 5.05 0.14 -42.44
N PHE A 47 4.84 -1.09 -42.91
CA PHE A 47 4.67 -2.31 -42.10
C PHE A 47 5.88 -2.63 -41.20
N VAL A 48 5.62 -3.11 -39.98
CA VAL A 48 6.63 -3.73 -39.11
C VAL A 48 6.20 -5.17 -38.81
N LEU A 49 6.99 -6.14 -39.25
CA LEU A 49 6.79 -7.57 -38.97
C LEU A 49 7.56 -7.94 -37.70
N VAL A 50 6.85 -8.28 -36.62
CA VAL A 50 7.47 -8.75 -35.38
C VAL A 50 7.52 -10.28 -35.40
N LEU A 51 8.71 -10.85 -35.59
CA LEU A 51 8.92 -12.30 -35.63
C LEU A 51 9.30 -12.83 -34.23
N THR A 52 8.51 -13.77 -33.70
CA THR A 52 8.96 -14.74 -32.69
C THR A 52 8.24 -16.07 -32.90
N PHE A 53 8.98 -17.18 -32.79
CA PHE A 53 8.63 -18.53 -33.25
C PHE A 53 7.34 -19.15 -32.63
N GLY A 54 6.51 -19.76 -33.51
CA GLY A 54 5.25 -20.47 -33.21
C GLY A 54 4.26 -20.38 -34.40
N GLU A 55 3.03 -20.93 -34.29
CA GLU A 55 2.01 -20.85 -35.36
C GLU A 55 1.20 -19.52 -35.38
N PRO A 56 0.97 -18.92 -36.57
CA PRO A 56 0.34 -17.60 -36.69
C PRO A 56 -1.19 -17.61 -36.56
N LEU A 57 -1.70 -16.67 -35.75
CA LEU A 57 -3.13 -16.31 -35.66
C LEU A 57 -3.34 -14.94 -36.30
N ILE A 58 -4.20 -14.87 -37.33
CA ILE A 58 -4.50 -13.63 -38.05
C ILE A 58 -5.73 -12.98 -37.41
N VAL A 59 -5.64 -11.70 -37.02
CA VAL A 59 -6.77 -10.94 -36.50
C VAL A 59 -7.01 -9.71 -37.38
N ASP A 60 -8.26 -9.51 -37.80
CA ASP A 60 -8.67 -8.34 -38.58
C ASP A 60 -8.83 -7.11 -37.66
N CYS A 61 -8.07 -6.05 -37.94
CA CYS A 61 -8.19 -4.76 -37.24
C CYS A 61 -9.39 -3.96 -37.80
N PRO A 62 -10.15 -3.22 -36.97
CA PRO A 62 -11.20 -2.29 -37.42
C PRO A 62 -10.71 -1.18 -38.36
N CYS A 63 -9.39 -1.03 -38.50
CA CYS A 63 -8.71 -0.14 -39.42
C CYS A 63 -8.55 -0.70 -40.86
N GLY A 64 -9.14 -1.87 -41.17
CA GLY A 64 -9.16 -2.45 -42.52
C GLY A 64 -7.87 -3.14 -42.95
N ARG A 65 -6.96 -3.50 -42.02
CA ARG A 65 -5.72 -4.23 -42.33
C ARG A 65 -5.47 -5.39 -41.37
N ARG A 66 -4.94 -6.49 -41.92
CA ARG A 66 -4.63 -7.76 -41.22
C ARG A 66 -3.37 -7.63 -40.38
N ILE A 67 -3.45 -8.02 -39.11
CA ILE A 67 -2.29 -8.16 -38.22
C ILE A 67 -2.13 -9.65 -37.90
N GLY A 68 -0.97 -10.24 -38.21
CA GLY A 68 -0.64 -11.62 -37.83
C GLY A 68 0.07 -11.63 -36.47
N LEU A 69 -0.47 -12.38 -35.51
CA LEU A 69 0.11 -12.57 -34.17
C LEU A 69 0.23 -14.07 -33.87
N ILE A 70 1.43 -14.51 -33.51
CA ILE A 70 1.75 -15.91 -33.27
C ILE A 70 1.64 -16.26 -31.78
N SER A 71 1.01 -17.39 -31.47
CA SER A 71 0.62 -17.83 -30.12
C SER A 71 1.72 -18.60 -29.37
N TRP A 72 1.92 -18.26 -28.10
CA TRP A 72 2.20 -19.22 -27.02
C TRP A 72 1.19 -18.90 -25.90
N SER A 73 0.75 -19.95 -25.21
CA SER A 73 -0.45 -20.14 -24.36
C SER A 73 -0.86 -19.06 -23.31
N ARG A 74 -0.26 -17.86 -23.28
CA ARG A 74 -0.65 -16.74 -22.39
C ARG A 74 -0.78 -15.36 -23.07
N ARG A 75 -1.06 -15.28 -24.39
CA ARG A 75 -1.05 -13.99 -25.15
C ARG A 75 -2.39 -13.40 -25.63
N LEU A 76 -3.56 -13.98 -25.36
CA LEU A 76 -4.84 -13.27 -25.61
C LEU A 76 -4.97 -12.00 -24.75
N TYR A 77 -4.37 -12.04 -23.55
CA TYR A 77 -4.43 -10.95 -22.57
C TYR A 77 -3.74 -9.66 -23.04
N VAL A 78 -2.62 -9.77 -23.77
CA VAL A 78 -1.84 -8.61 -24.22
C VAL A 78 -2.59 -7.87 -25.33
N VAL A 79 -3.14 -8.58 -26.30
CA VAL A 79 -3.92 -8.02 -27.41
C VAL A 79 -5.18 -7.31 -26.91
N ILE A 80 -5.89 -7.93 -25.97
CA ILE A 80 -7.07 -7.32 -25.34
C ILE A 80 -6.71 -6.03 -24.60
N ASN A 81 -5.58 -6.00 -23.88
CA ASN A 81 -5.16 -4.79 -23.16
C ASN A 81 -4.70 -3.68 -24.11
N ILE A 82 -4.07 -4.00 -25.25
CA ILE A 82 -3.68 -3.03 -26.27
C ILE A 82 -4.92 -2.41 -26.94
N LEU A 83 -5.92 -3.23 -27.31
CA LEU A 83 -7.18 -2.75 -27.88
C LEU A 83 -7.95 -1.88 -26.88
N LYS A 84 -7.96 -2.25 -25.60
CA LYS A 84 -8.55 -1.43 -24.52
C LYS A 84 -7.80 -0.11 -24.33
N LEU A 85 -6.47 -0.12 -24.46
CA LEU A 85 -5.65 1.11 -24.38
C LEU A 85 -6.00 2.08 -25.52
N ASP A 86 -6.10 1.58 -26.76
CA ASP A 86 -6.44 2.41 -27.92
C ASP A 86 -7.87 2.99 -27.81
N LEU A 87 -8.83 2.17 -27.36
CA LEU A 87 -10.20 2.63 -27.10
C LEU A 87 -10.28 3.68 -25.98
N ALA A 88 -9.58 3.48 -24.87
CA ALA A 88 -9.57 4.41 -23.73
C ALA A 88 -8.89 5.76 -24.05
N ILE A 89 -7.88 5.76 -24.93
CA ILE A 89 -7.23 6.98 -25.41
C ILE A 89 -8.15 7.74 -26.38
N ARG A 90 -8.92 7.04 -27.22
CA ARG A 90 -9.85 7.67 -28.17
C ARG A 90 -11.05 8.35 -27.51
N ASN A 91 -11.52 7.85 -26.36
CA ASN A 91 -12.72 8.38 -25.69
C ASN A 91 -12.53 9.76 -25.05
N ASN A 92 -11.32 10.11 -24.59
CA ASN A 92 -11.05 11.45 -24.03
C ASN A 92 -9.56 11.86 -24.19
N PRO A 93 -9.13 12.23 -25.42
CA PRO A 93 -7.73 12.17 -25.83
C PRO A 93 -6.81 13.13 -25.08
N ASN A 94 -7.28 14.32 -24.67
CA ASN A 94 -6.40 15.33 -24.08
C ASN A 94 -6.10 15.09 -22.59
N HIS A 95 -7.09 14.68 -21.79
CA HIS A 95 -6.88 14.42 -20.36
C HIS A 95 -6.16 13.08 -20.14
N ASN A 96 -6.65 12.02 -20.79
CA ASN A 96 -6.13 10.67 -20.58
C ASN A 96 -4.67 10.55 -21.05
N THR A 97 -4.32 11.17 -22.18
CA THR A 97 -2.94 11.18 -22.68
C THR A 97 -2.01 11.96 -21.75
N LYS A 98 -2.43 13.13 -21.24
CA LYS A 98 -1.60 13.91 -20.29
C LYS A 98 -1.32 13.14 -19.00
N VAL A 99 -2.35 12.53 -18.40
CA VAL A 99 -2.20 11.76 -17.15
C VAL A 99 -1.36 10.50 -17.38
N PHE A 100 -1.61 9.78 -18.47
CA PHE A 100 -0.84 8.59 -18.84
C PHE A 100 0.63 8.92 -19.09
N THR A 101 0.92 9.93 -19.93
CA THR A 101 2.29 10.36 -20.24
C THR A 101 3.02 10.80 -18.98
N ARG A 102 2.38 11.59 -18.10
CA ARG A 102 2.97 11.97 -16.81
C ARG A 102 3.33 10.75 -15.95
N LEU A 103 2.43 9.75 -15.84
CA LEU A 103 2.70 8.55 -15.06
C LEU A 103 3.81 7.69 -15.68
N MET A 104 3.87 7.58 -17.00
CA MET A 104 4.94 6.88 -17.72
C MET A 104 6.30 7.57 -17.53
N LEU A 105 6.37 8.90 -17.65
CA LEU A 105 7.58 9.68 -17.40
C LEU A 105 8.07 9.59 -15.95
N GLN A 106 7.15 9.42 -14.99
CA GLN A 106 7.48 9.15 -13.59
C GLN A 106 7.87 7.69 -13.33
N GLY A 107 7.95 6.83 -14.36
CA GLY A 107 8.23 5.40 -14.21
C GLY A 107 7.09 4.59 -13.56
N LYS A 108 5.91 5.20 -13.34
CA LYS A 108 4.72 4.59 -12.71
C LYS A 108 3.88 3.82 -13.72
N ILE A 109 4.53 2.91 -14.46
CA ILE A 109 3.96 2.20 -15.61
C ILE A 109 2.70 1.41 -15.23
N ARG A 110 2.71 0.70 -14.09
CA ARG A 110 1.53 -0.05 -13.62
C ARG A 110 0.32 0.85 -13.34
N SER A 111 0.56 2.02 -12.73
CA SER A 111 -0.49 2.99 -12.45
C SER A 111 -1.03 3.61 -13.75
N ALA A 112 -0.15 3.88 -14.72
CA ALA A 112 -0.53 4.39 -16.03
C ALA A 112 -1.45 3.41 -16.78
N ILE A 113 -1.09 2.12 -16.78
CA ILE A 113 -1.90 1.05 -17.39
C ILE A 113 -3.22 0.89 -16.63
N ARG A 114 -3.21 0.92 -15.29
CA ARG A 114 -4.43 0.80 -14.48
C ARG A 114 -5.41 1.95 -14.72
N PHE A 115 -4.89 3.16 -14.87
CA PHE A 115 -5.66 4.36 -15.17
C PHE A 115 -6.41 4.23 -16.51
N LEU A 116 -5.75 3.74 -17.56
CA LEU A 116 -6.39 3.55 -18.87
C LEU A 116 -7.31 2.33 -18.95
N THR A 117 -7.12 1.31 -18.13
CA THR A 117 -7.89 0.06 -18.21
C THR A 117 -9.16 0.05 -17.33
N GLU A 118 -9.56 1.20 -16.78
CA GLU A 118 -10.75 1.40 -15.92
C GLU A 118 -10.84 0.39 -14.75
N ARG A 119 -9.70 -0.12 -14.28
CA ARG A 119 -9.62 -1.06 -13.13
C ARG A 119 -9.63 -0.34 -11.78
N SER A 120 -10.09 0.90 -11.70
CA SER A 120 -10.29 1.61 -10.44
C SER A 120 -11.59 1.16 -9.78
N LYS A 121 -11.61 -0.08 -9.27
CA LYS A 121 -12.60 -0.47 -8.26
C LYS A 121 -12.14 0.07 -6.89
N GLY A 122 -13.04 0.78 -6.23
CA GLY A 122 -12.84 1.38 -4.91
C GLY A 122 -12.26 2.79 -4.96
N HIS A 123 -12.84 3.69 -4.18
CA HIS A 123 -12.38 5.06 -3.93
C HIS A 123 -12.05 5.25 -2.45
N VAL A 124 -11.44 6.39 -2.11
CA VAL A 124 -11.27 6.79 -0.71
C VAL A 124 -12.64 7.23 -0.21
N LEU A 125 -13.05 6.67 0.91
CA LEU A 125 -14.31 7.00 1.57
C LEU A 125 -14.06 8.03 2.67
N HIS A 126 -14.99 8.97 2.81
CA HIS A 126 -15.02 9.94 3.89
C HIS A 126 -15.75 9.36 5.12
N PRO A 127 -15.48 9.87 6.34
CA PRO A 127 -16.05 9.32 7.57
C PRO A 127 -17.58 9.26 7.61
N HIS A 128 -18.26 10.20 6.95
CA HIS A 128 -19.72 10.30 6.89
C HIS A 128 -20.34 9.61 5.68
N ASP A 129 -19.53 9.06 4.77
CA ASP A 129 -20.05 8.29 3.66
C ASP A 129 -20.76 7.05 4.21
N ASN A 130 -21.77 6.60 3.48
CA ASN A 130 -22.54 5.42 3.84
C ASN A 130 -22.01 4.21 3.09
N VAL A 131 -21.72 3.15 3.82
CA VAL A 131 -21.34 1.85 3.27
C VAL A 131 -22.35 0.78 3.66
N LYS A 132 -22.61 -0.13 2.73
CA LYS A 132 -23.37 -1.34 3.02
C LYS A 132 -22.46 -2.34 3.72
N ILE A 133 -22.88 -2.81 4.87
CA ILE A 133 -22.23 -3.87 5.63
C ILE A 133 -23.25 -5.02 5.72
N GLN A 134 -22.79 -6.25 5.47
CA GLN A 134 -23.59 -7.43 5.73
C GLN A 134 -23.60 -7.71 7.23
N ASP A 135 -24.80 -7.70 7.81
CA ASP A 135 -25.07 -8.06 9.19
C ASP A 135 -26.14 -9.16 9.19
N ASN A 136 -25.81 -10.36 9.67
CA ASN A 136 -26.71 -11.53 9.67
C ASN A 136 -27.41 -11.82 8.33
N GLY A 137 -26.73 -11.57 7.21
CA GLY A 137 -27.26 -11.80 5.85
C GLY A 137 -28.14 -10.68 5.29
N GLN A 138 -28.33 -9.58 6.02
CA GLN A 138 -29.01 -8.37 5.53
C GLN A 138 -28.02 -7.23 5.29
N ASP A 139 -28.26 -6.44 4.24
CA ASP A 139 -27.49 -5.25 3.94
C ASP A 139 -27.94 -4.11 4.86
N LYS A 140 -27.09 -3.75 5.82
CA LYS A 140 -27.27 -2.59 6.68
C LYS A 140 -26.45 -1.43 6.16
N LEU A 141 -27.08 -0.26 6.01
CA LEU A 141 -26.38 0.98 5.72
C LEU A 141 -25.75 1.50 7.02
N THR A 142 -24.46 1.79 7.00
CA THR A 142 -23.72 2.26 8.18
C THR A 142 -22.71 3.32 7.75
N SER A 143 -22.48 4.32 8.61
CA SER A 143 -21.46 5.32 8.34
C SER A 143 -20.08 4.67 8.28
N VAL A 144 -19.16 5.22 7.49
CA VAL A 144 -17.80 4.68 7.39
C VAL A 144 -17.08 4.71 8.74
N ILE A 145 -17.28 5.76 9.54
CA ILE A 145 -16.64 5.83 10.87
C ILE A 145 -17.13 4.72 11.80
N ASP A 146 -18.43 4.44 11.84
CA ASP A 146 -18.99 3.37 12.66
C ASP A 146 -18.54 2.00 12.12
N ALA A 147 -18.52 1.85 10.79
CA ALA A 147 -18.04 0.65 10.11
C ALA A 147 -16.57 0.33 10.43
N LEU A 148 -15.74 1.37 10.56
CA LEU A 148 -14.34 1.25 10.96
C LEU A 148 -14.24 0.87 12.44
N GLN A 149 -14.99 1.53 13.33
CA GLN A 149 -15.01 1.21 14.76
C GLN A 149 -15.44 -0.25 15.02
N MET A 150 -16.46 -0.74 14.31
CA MET A 150 -16.94 -2.13 14.40
C MET A 150 -15.87 -3.16 14.00
N LYS A 151 -14.85 -2.78 13.23
CA LYS A 151 -13.74 -3.67 12.84
C LYS A 151 -12.66 -3.80 13.91
N HIS A 152 -12.76 -3.09 15.03
CA HIS A 152 -11.79 -3.17 16.11
C HIS A 152 -12.38 -3.91 17.31
N PRO A 153 -12.22 -5.25 17.39
CA PRO A 153 -12.70 -6.01 18.55
C PRO A 153 -11.92 -5.63 19.81
N SER A 154 -12.58 -5.76 20.97
CA SER A 154 -11.91 -5.60 22.26
C SER A 154 -10.76 -6.62 22.41
N PRO A 155 -9.63 -6.24 23.03
CA PRO A 155 -8.53 -7.16 23.29
C PRO A 155 -9.00 -8.40 24.05
N ARG A 156 -8.52 -9.58 23.64
CA ARG A 156 -8.80 -10.85 24.30
C ARG A 156 -7.49 -11.49 24.75
N LEU A 157 -7.54 -12.24 25.84
CA LEU A 157 -6.42 -13.08 26.26
C LEU A 157 -6.24 -14.24 25.26
N PRO A 158 -5.00 -14.69 25.02
CA PRO A 158 -4.73 -15.83 24.16
C PRO A 158 -5.23 -17.11 24.81
N HIS A 159 -5.71 -18.05 24.00
CA HIS A 159 -5.97 -19.41 24.46
C HIS A 159 -4.63 -20.16 24.60
N SER A 160 -4.50 -21.05 25.59
CA SER A 160 -3.25 -21.81 25.84
C SER A 160 -2.77 -22.55 24.58
N PHE A 161 -3.66 -23.28 23.89
CA PHE A 161 -3.35 -23.95 22.61
C PHE A 161 -2.86 -23.03 21.48
N SER A 162 -3.05 -21.71 21.58
CA SER A 162 -2.52 -20.78 20.56
C SER A 162 -1.06 -20.39 20.81
N LEU A 163 -0.52 -20.72 21.98
CA LEU A 163 0.86 -20.45 22.37
C LEU A 163 1.68 -21.69 22.09
N LEU A 164 2.73 -21.53 21.28
CA LEU A 164 3.68 -22.62 21.04
C LEU A 164 4.42 -22.91 22.34
N ASP A 165 4.52 -24.20 22.68
CA ASP A 165 5.35 -24.66 23.78
C ASP A 165 6.67 -25.20 23.19
N THR A 166 7.78 -24.71 23.72
CA THR A 166 9.12 -25.15 23.35
C THR A 166 9.92 -25.31 24.63
N GLY A 167 10.62 -26.43 24.77
CA GLY A 167 11.45 -26.69 25.95
C GLY A 167 12.43 -25.55 26.20
N ASP A 168 13.34 -25.31 25.25
CA ASP A 168 14.28 -24.20 25.29
C ASP A 168 13.93 -23.13 24.25
N LEU A 169 14.05 -21.86 24.65
CA LEU A 169 13.84 -20.72 23.75
C LEU A 169 15.06 -20.54 22.84
N PRO A 170 14.87 -20.30 21.53
CA PRO A 170 15.98 -20.02 20.62
C PRO A 170 16.77 -18.77 21.03
N ASP A 171 18.06 -18.73 20.72
CA ASP A 171 18.89 -17.56 21.01
C ASP A 171 18.46 -16.31 20.22
N LEU A 172 18.66 -15.14 20.84
CA LEU A 172 18.38 -13.85 20.21
C LEU A 172 19.65 -13.28 19.58
N GLU A 173 19.92 -13.68 18.35
CA GLU A 173 21.02 -13.11 17.57
C GLU A 173 20.72 -11.66 17.17
N ASP A 174 21.72 -10.80 17.32
CA ASP A 174 21.67 -9.41 16.91
C ASP A 174 21.71 -9.26 15.39
N LEU A 175 20.85 -8.38 14.87
CA LEU A 175 20.84 -8.03 13.46
C LEU A 175 21.90 -6.98 13.16
N ASP A 176 22.72 -7.25 12.15
CA ASP A 176 23.57 -6.24 11.56
C ASP A 176 22.91 -5.60 10.33
N ILE A 177 22.44 -4.38 10.50
CA ILE A 177 21.83 -3.57 9.45
C ILE A 177 22.81 -2.46 9.11
N THR A 178 23.20 -2.38 7.83
CA THR A 178 24.16 -1.41 7.31
C THR A 178 23.47 -0.33 6.49
N GLY A 179 24.15 0.80 6.27
CA GLY A 179 23.66 1.84 5.36
C GLY A 179 23.42 1.33 3.93
N ASN A 180 24.15 0.29 3.50
CA ASN A 180 23.91 -0.35 2.20
C ASN A 180 22.57 -1.08 2.16
N HIS A 181 22.15 -1.76 3.24
CA HIS A 181 20.82 -2.37 3.31
C HIS A 181 19.71 -1.30 3.16
N VAL A 182 19.86 -0.18 3.87
CA VAL A 182 18.93 0.96 3.77
C VAL A 182 18.92 1.56 2.37
N HIS A 183 20.08 1.74 1.75
CA HIS A 183 20.22 2.23 0.38
C HIS A 183 19.49 1.32 -0.62
N GLN A 184 19.68 -0.01 -0.53
CA GLN A 184 18.98 -0.98 -1.37
C GLN A 184 17.45 -0.93 -1.22
N VAL A 185 16.97 -0.73 0.01
CA VAL A 185 15.53 -0.54 0.28
C VAL A 185 15.02 0.77 -0.30
N ALA A 186 15.78 1.86 -0.16
CA ALA A 186 15.40 3.18 -0.65
C ALA A 186 15.20 3.17 -2.17
N LEU A 187 16.07 2.48 -2.93
CA LEU A 187 15.91 2.33 -4.38
C LEU A 187 14.54 1.77 -4.81
N ARG A 188 13.85 1.04 -3.93
CA ARG A 188 12.61 0.31 -4.23
C ARG A 188 11.42 0.76 -3.39
N ILE A 189 11.60 1.72 -2.47
CA ILE A 189 10.52 2.16 -1.59
C ILE A 189 9.41 2.84 -2.41
N GLN A 190 8.17 2.54 -2.05
CA GLN A 190 6.97 3.08 -2.69
C GLN A 190 5.90 3.31 -1.61
N GLY A 191 4.93 4.16 -1.94
CA GLY A 191 3.76 4.42 -1.10
C GLY A 191 3.63 5.87 -0.66
N SER A 192 2.43 6.23 -0.23
CA SER A 192 2.08 7.57 0.24
C SER A 192 2.67 7.88 1.61
N ALA A 193 2.71 9.16 1.95
CA ALA A 193 3.08 9.62 3.27
C ALA A 193 2.20 9.04 4.38
N GLY A 194 2.85 8.75 5.51
CA GLY A 194 2.20 8.56 6.81
C GLY A 194 1.83 9.91 7.44
N PRO A 195 1.68 9.97 8.77
CA PRO A 195 1.33 11.20 9.48
C PRO A 195 2.29 12.37 9.24
N GLY A 196 3.60 12.12 9.14
CA GLY A 196 4.63 13.15 8.97
C GLY A 196 4.75 13.73 7.57
N GLY A 197 3.84 13.43 6.65
CA GLY A 197 3.77 14.06 5.32
C GLY A 197 4.86 13.65 4.32
N CYS A 198 5.94 13.03 4.76
CA CYS A 198 7.04 12.58 3.90
C CYS A 198 6.71 11.25 3.23
N ASP A 199 6.54 11.24 1.91
CA ASP A 199 6.22 10.06 1.12
C ASP A 199 7.48 9.29 0.65
N ALA A 200 7.28 8.22 -0.12
CA ALA A 200 8.39 7.42 -0.64
C ALA A 200 9.35 8.20 -1.55
N ALA A 201 8.86 9.16 -2.34
CA ALA A 201 9.70 9.94 -3.24
C ALA A 201 10.62 10.88 -2.45
N HIS A 202 10.09 11.55 -1.43
CA HIS A 202 10.90 12.35 -0.51
C HIS A 202 12.04 11.53 0.11
N TRP A 203 11.71 10.34 0.65
CA TRP A 203 12.70 9.46 1.26
C TRP A 203 13.72 8.91 0.26
N GLN A 204 13.32 8.65 -0.99
CA GLN A 204 14.26 8.30 -2.05
C GLN A 204 15.27 9.42 -2.30
N ASP A 205 14.80 10.66 -2.42
CA ASP A 205 15.67 11.78 -2.74
C ASP A 205 16.71 12.02 -1.64
N ILE A 206 16.28 12.10 -0.38
CA ILE A 206 17.20 12.36 0.74
C ILE A 206 18.17 11.19 1.02
N LEU A 207 17.77 9.94 0.76
CA LEU A 207 18.62 8.77 0.99
C LEU A 207 19.55 8.44 -0.20
N LEU A 208 19.29 8.96 -1.41
CA LEU A 208 20.02 8.55 -2.61
C LEU A 208 20.77 9.68 -3.32
N ARG A 209 20.30 10.94 -3.28
CA ARG A 209 20.74 11.96 -4.24
C ARG A 209 21.79 12.96 -3.75
N TYR A 210 22.07 13.02 -2.46
CA TYR A 210 22.94 14.04 -1.86
C TYR A 210 24.31 13.49 -1.45
N GLY A 211 24.84 12.52 -2.19
CA GLY A 211 26.22 12.02 -2.08
C GLY A 211 26.61 11.63 -0.65
N PRO A 212 27.65 12.23 -0.05
CA PRO A 212 28.06 11.93 1.33
C PRO A 212 26.98 12.14 2.40
N ALA A 213 26.11 13.15 2.24
CA ALA A 213 25.05 13.42 3.21
C ALA A 213 23.99 12.32 3.22
N SER A 214 23.59 11.85 2.04
CA SER A 214 22.68 10.71 1.87
C SER A 214 23.26 9.41 2.44
N ARG A 215 24.56 9.16 2.24
CA ARG A 215 25.25 8.00 2.83
C ARG A 215 25.22 8.03 4.36
N ARG A 216 25.59 9.17 4.96
CA ARG A 216 25.50 9.36 6.42
C ARG A 216 24.08 9.15 6.93
N LEU A 217 23.07 9.66 6.23
CA LEU A 217 21.67 9.44 6.62
C LEU A 217 21.28 7.96 6.54
N CYS A 218 21.72 7.23 5.50
CA CYS A 218 21.51 5.78 5.42
C CYS A 218 22.13 5.06 6.63
N ASP A 219 23.35 5.43 7.04
CA ASP A 219 24.01 4.86 8.22
C ASP A 219 23.25 5.21 9.52
N CYS A 220 22.74 6.43 9.65
CA CYS A 220 21.90 6.82 10.78
C CYS A 220 20.59 6.01 10.84
N VAL A 221 19.92 5.80 9.71
CA VAL A 221 18.70 4.97 9.64
C VAL A 221 19.02 3.50 9.92
N ALA A 222 20.18 3.01 9.49
CA ALA A 222 20.64 1.66 9.79
C ALA A 222 20.90 1.49 11.31
N ASN A 223 21.53 2.47 11.94
CA ASN A 223 21.72 2.52 13.40
C ASN A 223 20.39 2.50 14.15
N LEU A 224 19.41 3.32 13.73
CA LEU A 224 18.08 3.30 14.30
C LEU A 224 17.39 1.94 14.10
N SER A 225 17.58 1.31 12.94
CA SER A 225 17.03 -0.02 12.64
C SER A 225 17.62 -1.08 13.57
N ARG A 226 18.94 -1.06 13.81
CA ARG A 226 19.61 -1.96 14.77
C ARG A 226 19.11 -1.72 16.19
N CYS A 227 18.97 -0.47 16.62
CA CYS A 227 18.42 -0.14 17.94
C CYS A 227 17.00 -0.73 18.12
N LEU A 228 16.13 -0.60 17.12
CA LEU A 228 14.77 -1.15 17.14
C LEU A 228 14.74 -2.68 17.07
N ALA A 229 15.72 -3.31 16.42
CA ALA A 229 15.78 -4.75 16.21
C ALA A 229 16.53 -5.50 17.32
N ASN A 230 17.50 -4.86 17.98
CA ASN A 230 18.41 -5.53 18.92
C ASN A 230 18.14 -5.15 20.38
N SER A 231 17.25 -4.20 20.65
CA SER A 231 16.96 -3.76 22.02
C SER A 231 15.46 -3.72 22.30
N VAL A 232 15.07 -3.95 23.55
CA VAL A 232 13.71 -3.68 24.02
C VAL A 232 13.68 -2.22 24.48
N LEU A 233 13.04 -1.36 23.70
CA LEU A 233 13.00 0.08 23.99
C LEU A 233 11.82 0.41 24.89
N ASP A 234 11.75 1.62 25.47
CA ASP A 234 10.50 2.12 26.05
C ASP A 234 9.49 2.42 24.93
N TRP A 235 8.25 1.98 25.11
CA TRP A 235 7.20 2.12 24.11
C TRP A 235 6.76 3.56 23.94
N SER A 236 6.87 4.38 25.00
CA SER A 236 6.52 5.79 24.95
C SER A 236 7.28 6.54 23.84
N LEU A 237 8.54 6.18 23.63
CA LEU A 237 9.45 6.77 22.63
C LEU A 237 9.09 6.36 21.19
N LEU A 238 8.41 5.24 21.01
CA LEU A 238 8.11 4.68 19.69
C LEU A 238 6.77 5.16 19.12
N ARG A 239 5.90 5.76 19.94
CA ARG A 239 4.51 6.08 19.55
C ARG A 239 4.42 6.91 18.28
N ALA A 240 5.28 7.91 18.13
CA ALA A 240 5.29 8.78 16.95
C ALA A 240 5.68 7.99 15.68
N LEU A 241 6.76 7.21 15.73
CA LEU A 241 7.21 6.38 14.61
C LEU A 241 6.18 5.30 14.24
N LEU A 242 5.46 4.78 15.24
CA LEU A 242 4.45 3.73 15.09
C LEU A 242 3.07 4.28 14.70
N ALA A 243 2.85 5.59 14.69
CA ALA A 243 1.60 6.19 14.26
C ALA A 243 1.33 5.90 12.77
N SER A 244 0.05 5.86 12.41
CA SER A 244 -0.39 5.60 11.05
C SER A 244 -1.49 6.57 10.65
N ARG A 245 -1.46 7.05 9.41
CA ARG A 245 -2.54 7.83 8.82
C ARG A 245 -3.65 6.89 8.36
N LEU A 246 -4.83 7.00 8.94
CA LEU A 246 -5.95 6.12 8.62
C LEU A 246 -6.65 6.58 7.33
N ILE A 247 -6.88 5.64 6.42
CA ILE A 247 -7.64 5.85 5.19
C ILE A 247 -8.70 4.74 5.09
N ALA A 248 -9.94 5.12 4.80
CA ALA A 248 -11.00 4.19 4.47
C ALA A 248 -11.01 3.95 2.97
N LEU A 249 -10.83 2.70 2.54
CA LEU A 249 -10.99 2.31 1.14
C LEU A 249 -12.29 1.54 0.95
N ASP A 250 -13.00 1.84 -0.12
CA ASP A 250 -14.17 1.08 -0.53
C ASP A 250 -13.78 -0.36 -0.92
N LYS A 251 -14.40 -1.33 -0.25
CA LYS A 251 -14.20 -2.77 -0.46
C LYS A 251 -15.22 -3.35 -1.44
N SER A 252 -16.33 -2.65 -1.70
CA SER A 252 -17.42 -3.04 -2.61
C SER A 252 -17.87 -4.52 -2.47
N PRO A 253 -18.67 -4.89 -1.44
CA PRO A 253 -19.26 -4.04 -0.39
C PRO A 253 -18.40 -3.89 0.88
N GLY A 254 -18.70 -2.87 1.67
CA GLY A 254 -18.07 -2.56 2.95
C GLY A 254 -16.82 -1.69 2.86
N VAL A 255 -16.13 -1.52 4.00
CA VAL A 255 -14.93 -0.69 4.13
C VAL A 255 -13.68 -1.52 4.45
N ARG A 256 -12.53 -1.11 3.91
CA ARG A 256 -11.20 -1.62 4.26
C ARG A 256 -10.42 -0.53 5.00
N PRO A 257 -10.11 -0.72 6.29
CA PRO A 257 -9.24 0.20 7.02
C PRO A 257 -7.79 0.04 6.53
N ILE A 258 -7.15 1.16 6.21
CA ILE A 258 -5.73 1.21 5.85
C ILE A 258 -5.01 2.17 6.79
N GLY A 259 -4.14 1.64 7.63
CA GLY A 259 -3.19 2.45 8.41
C GLY A 259 -1.91 2.67 7.61
N VAL A 260 -1.74 3.86 7.04
CA VAL A 260 -0.51 4.25 6.35
C VAL A 260 0.52 4.71 7.39
N GLY A 261 1.36 3.79 7.85
CA GLY A 261 2.46 4.10 8.77
C GLY A 261 3.52 5.02 8.15
N GLU A 262 4.37 5.62 8.99
CA GLU A 262 5.51 6.44 8.58
C GLU A 262 6.35 5.80 7.46
N THR A 263 6.78 6.60 6.48
CA THR A 263 7.65 6.09 5.42
C THR A 263 8.98 5.60 5.99
N LEU A 264 9.53 6.30 6.97
CA LEU A 264 10.73 5.88 7.71
C LEU A 264 10.53 4.51 8.38
N ARG A 265 9.39 4.29 9.05
CA ARG A 265 9.04 3.00 9.64
C ARG A 265 9.02 1.89 8.59
N ARG A 266 8.52 2.16 7.38
CA ARG A 266 8.53 1.19 6.27
C ARG A 266 9.93 0.93 5.74
N VAL A 267 10.81 1.93 5.69
CA VAL A 267 12.22 1.75 5.31
C VAL A 267 12.94 0.86 6.34
N ILE A 268 12.76 1.13 7.63
CA ILE A 268 13.31 0.32 8.72
C ILE A 268 12.81 -1.12 8.64
N GLY A 269 11.49 -1.31 8.59
CA GLY A 269 10.87 -2.64 8.53
C GLY A 269 11.32 -3.44 7.30
N LYS A 270 11.41 -2.80 6.13
CA LYS A 270 11.92 -3.45 4.92
C LYS A 270 13.41 -3.76 5.00
N SER A 271 14.21 -2.95 5.70
CA SER A 271 15.64 -3.22 5.90
C SER A 271 15.84 -4.43 6.81
N ILE A 272 15.01 -4.56 7.85
CA ILE A 272 14.99 -5.75 8.72
C ILE A 272 14.55 -6.98 7.91
N CYS A 273 13.41 -6.91 7.19
CA CYS A 273 12.95 -8.00 6.34
C CYS A 273 14.01 -8.41 5.30
N LEU A 274 14.78 -7.47 4.75
CA LEU A 274 15.82 -7.79 3.78
C LEU A 274 16.88 -8.74 4.36
N VAL A 275 17.20 -8.60 5.65
CA VAL A 275 18.23 -9.39 6.35
C VAL A 275 17.67 -10.69 6.95
N THR A 276 16.38 -10.73 7.28
CA THR A 276 15.78 -11.85 8.03
C THR A 276 14.70 -12.64 7.28
N ARG A 277 14.40 -12.28 6.03
CA ARG A 277 13.35 -12.97 5.24
C ARG A 277 13.65 -14.46 5.04
N ASP A 278 14.91 -14.84 4.94
CA ASP A 278 15.29 -16.22 4.64
C ASP A 278 14.93 -17.14 5.84
N ASP A 279 14.99 -16.62 7.08
CA ASP A 279 14.51 -17.30 8.28
C ASP A 279 12.99 -17.57 8.17
N ALA A 280 12.22 -16.56 7.80
CA ALA A 280 10.76 -16.66 7.67
C ALA A 280 10.34 -17.60 6.52
N GLU A 281 11.07 -17.56 5.40
CA GLU A 281 10.86 -18.46 4.26
C GLU A 281 11.15 -19.92 4.67
N SER A 282 12.24 -20.17 5.40
CA SER A 282 12.60 -21.49 5.90
C SER A 282 11.54 -22.07 6.84
N VAL A 283 11.00 -21.26 7.76
CA VAL A 283 10.00 -21.70 8.73
C VAL A 283 8.64 -21.96 8.09
N CYS A 284 8.26 -21.14 7.10
CA CYS A 284 6.97 -21.27 6.43
C CYS A 284 6.96 -22.37 5.35
N GLY A 285 8.12 -22.66 4.75
CA GLY A 285 8.30 -23.69 3.75
C GLY A 285 7.35 -23.55 2.56
N SER A 286 6.95 -24.67 1.96
CA SER A 286 6.02 -24.71 0.82
C SER A 286 4.55 -24.68 1.23
N VAL A 287 4.24 -24.80 2.52
CA VAL A 287 2.86 -24.85 3.04
C VAL A 287 2.31 -23.45 3.27
N GLN A 288 3.15 -22.51 3.73
CA GLN A 288 2.77 -21.11 3.96
C GLN A 288 3.47 -20.18 2.96
N LEU A 289 2.77 -19.88 1.86
CA LEU A 289 3.34 -19.12 0.75
C LEU A 289 3.49 -17.61 1.00
N CYS A 290 2.94 -17.10 2.11
CA CYS A 290 2.93 -15.66 2.41
C CYS A 290 4.29 -15.12 2.90
N ALA A 291 5.28 -15.98 3.14
CA ALA A 291 6.61 -15.59 3.63
C ALA A 291 7.60 -15.15 2.53
N GLY A 292 7.14 -15.02 1.28
CA GLY A 292 7.96 -14.50 0.19
C GLY A 292 8.60 -15.56 -0.70
N VAL A 293 8.19 -16.82 -0.56
CA VAL A 293 8.60 -17.94 -1.44
C VAL A 293 8.49 -17.52 -2.91
N ARG A 294 9.60 -17.67 -3.63
CA ARG A 294 9.66 -17.28 -5.04
C ARG A 294 8.65 -18.09 -5.84
N CYS A 295 7.81 -17.38 -6.61
CA CYS A 295 6.72 -17.98 -7.40
C CYS A 295 5.69 -18.79 -6.57
N GLY A 296 5.59 -18.56 -5.25
CA GLY A 296 4.73 -19.37 -4.36
C GLY A 296 3.28 -19.48 -4.83
N ILE A 297 2.64 -18.37 -5.21
CA ILE A 297 1.25 -18.37 -5.68
C ILE A 297 1.08 -19.20 -6.97
N GLU A 298 1.97 -19.04 -7.95
CA GLU A 298 1.91 -19.80 -9.21
C GLU A 298 2.14 -21.29 -8.95
N GLY A 299 3.11 -21.62 -8.10
CA GLY A 299 3.38 -22.99 -7.67
C GLY A 299 2.17 -23.65 -6.99
N ALA A 300 1.48 -22.95 -6.09
CA ALA A 300 0.27 -23.48 -5.47
C ALA A 300 -0.88 -23.68 -6.44
N ILE A 301 -1.10 -22.74 -7.37
CA ILE A 301 -2.17 -22.90 -8.37
C ILE A 301 -1.91 -24.14 -9.22
N HIS A 302 -0.68 -24.32 -9.73
CA HIS A 302 -0.32 -25.50 -10.50
C HIS A 302 -0.47 -26.78 -9.68
N SER A 303 0.07 -26.81 -8.46
CA SER A 303 0.01 -27.99 -7.59
C SER A 303 -1.41 -28.40 -7.23
N VAL A 304 -2.25 -27.43 -6.83
CA VAL A 304 -3.66 -27.68 -6.49
C VAL A 304 -4.45 -28.09 -7.73
N SER A 305 -4.19 -27.46 -8.88
CA SER A 305 -4.82 -27.83 -10.14
C SER A 305 -4.47 -29.26 -10.53
N ASP A 306 -3.19 -29.63 -10.49
CA ASP A 306 -2.74 -30.97 -10.87
C ASP A 306 -3.33 -32.03 -9.93
N LEU A 307 -3.34 -31.78 -8.61
CA LEU A 307 -3.96 -32.67 -7.63
C LEU A 307 -5.47 -32.82 -7.84
N PHE A 308 -6.17 -31.72 -8.14
CA PHE A 308 -7.61 -31.71 -8.38
C PHE A 308 -8.01 -32.46 -9.65
N HIS A 309 -7.21 -32.39 -10.72
CA HIS A 309 -7.52 -33.09 -11.97
C HIS A 309 -7.05 -34.55 -11.99
N SER A 310 -6.01 -34.88 -11.22
CA SER A 310 -5.43 -36.23 -11.19
C SER A 310 -6.08 -37.16 -10.17
N ASN A 311 -6.95 -36.65 -9.29
CA ASN A 311 -7.59 -37.40 -8.20
C ASN A 311 -9.04 -36.93 -8.03
N ASP A 312 -9.88 -37.75 -7.40
CA ASP A 312 -11.25 -37.37 -7.02
C ASP A 312 -11.28 -36.51 -5.74
N TYR A 313 -10.56 -35.39 -5.75
CA TYR A 313 -10.43 -34.49 -4.59
C TYR A 313 -11.34 -33.27 -4.72
N GLY A 314 -11.90 -32.82 -3.59
CA GLY A 314 -12.56 -31.52 -3.47
C GLY A 314 -11.58 -30.40 -3.08
N SER A 315 -11.85 -29.16 -3.50
CA SER A 315 -11.11 -27.98 -3.07
C SER A 315 -11.99 -27.05 -2.24
N LEU A 316 -11.59 -26.77 -1.00
CA LEU A 316 -12.27 -25.83 -0.10
C LEU A 316 -11.48 -24.53 0.00
N THR A 317 -12.09 -23.42 -0.37
CA THR A 317 -11.53 -22.07 -0.17
C THR A 317 -12.20 -21.41 1.03
N MET A 318 -11.41 -21.00 2.01
CA MET A 318 -11.89 -20.33 3.22
C MET A 318 -11.50 -18.86 3.24
N ASP A 319 -12.43 -18.00 3.66
CA ASP A 319 -12.14 -16.60 4.00
C ASP A 319 -12.37 -16.38 5.49
N THR A 320 -11.61 -15.46 6.06
CA THR A 320 -11.66 -15.15 7.50
C THR A 320 -12.14 -13.72 7.70
N SER A 321 -13.16 -13.52 8.54
CA SER A 321 -13.68 -12.20 8.81
C SER A 321 -12.67 -11.36 9.60
N ASN A 322 -12.31 -10.19 9.05
CA ASN A 322 -11.53 -9.17 9.75
C ASN A 322 -10.17 -9.66 10.32
N ALA A 323 -9.52 -10.62 9.64
CA ALA A 323 -8.34 -11.32 10.15
C ALA A 323 -7.27 -10.43 10.82
N PHE A 324 -6.81 -9.38 10.13
CA PHE A 324 -5.73 -8.52 10.65
C PHE A 324 -6.05 -7.86 11.99
N ASN A 325 -7.31 -7.49 12.23
CA ASN A 325 -7.74 -6.86 13.48
C ASN A 325 -8.15 -7.89 14.55
N SER A 326 -8.47 -9.12 14.14
CA SER A 326 -8.93 -10.19 15.03
C SER A 326 -7.80 -11.07 15.56
N ILE A 327 -6.60 -11.03 14.97
CA ILE A 327 -5.44 -11.82 15.43
C ILE A 327 -5.05 -11.42 16.86
N ASN A 328 -4.83 -12.43 17.72
CA ASN A 328 -4.34 -12.20 19.07
C ASN A 328 -2.87 -11.75 19.04
N ARG A 329 -2.61 -10.50 19.43
CA ARG A 329 -1.26 -9.93 19.42
C ARG A 329 -0.31 -10.60 20.40
N ILE A 330 -0.81 -11.09 21.55
CA ILE A 330 0.02 -11.77 22.55
C ILE A 330 0.49 -13.11 21.99
N SER A 331 -0.43 -13.91 21.43
CA SER A 331 -0.05 -15.17 20.75
C SER A 331 0.92 -14.93 19.60
N LEU A 332 0.68 -13.90 18.78
CA LEU A 332 1.55 -13.56 17.66
C LEU A 332 2.96 -13.22 18.14
N ILE A 333 3.11 -12.38 19.16
CA ILE A 333 4.40 -11.97 19.71
C ILE A 333 5.14 -13.17 20.29
N TRP A 334 4.45 -14.02 21.07
CA TRP A 334 5.03 -15.22 21.67
C TRP A 334 5.50 -16.21 20.61
N ASN A 335 4.63 -16.55 19.65
CA ASN A 335 4.97 -17.53 18.61
C ASN A 335 6.09 -17.00 17.71
N ILE A 336 6.16 -15.70 17.44
CA ILE A 336 7.27 -15.09 16.69
C ILE A 336 8.58 -15.15 17.47
N ARG A 337 8.56 -15.04 18.80
CA ARG A 337 9.78 -15.20 19.62
C ARG A 337 10.42 -16.58 19.41
N ILE A 338 9.61 -17.60 19.17
CA ILE A 338 10.05 -18.97 18.91
C ILE A 338 10.40 -19.17 17.43
N LEU A 339 9.48 -18.82 16.53
CA LEU A 339 9.58 -19.13 15.11
C LEU A 339 10.50 -18.19 14.34
N TRP A 340 10.63 -16.94 14.75
CA TRP A 340 11.43 -15.93 14.04
C TRP A 340 12.22 -15.05 15.04
N PRO A 341 13.13 -15.66 15.81
CA PRO A 341 13.79 -15.00 16.95
C PRO A 341 14.54 -13.74 16.54
N ARG A 342 15.21 -13.75 15.38
CA ARG A 342 15.98 -12.63 14.83
C ARG A 342 15.15 -11.36 14.58
N ALA A 343 13.88 -11.49 14.21
CA ALA A 343 12.98 -10.35 14.04
C ALA A 343 12.09 -10.07 15.27
N SER A 344 12.09 -10.96 16.26
CA SER A 344 11.10 -10.96 17.35
C SER A 344 11.11 -9.69 18.20
N ARG A 345 12.29 -9.13 18.50
CA ARG A 345 12.45 -7.88 19.25
C ARG A 345 11.86 -6.68 18.52
N PHE A 346 12.09 -6.57 17.21
CA PHE A 346 11.46 -5.53 16.37
C PHE A 346 9.94 -5.65 16.35
N ILE A 347 9.41 -6.87 16.18
CA ILE A 347 7.97 -7.14 16.22
C ILE A 347 7.40 -6.82 17.60
N PHE A 348 8.08 -7.20 18.68
CA PHE A 348 7.68 -6.86 20.04
C PHE A 348 7.57 -5.34 20.23
N ASN A 349 8.61 -4.60 19.86
CA ASN A 349 8.63 -3.13 19.96
C ASN A 349 7.50 -2.47 19.16
N THR A 350 7.17 -3.02 17.99
CA THR A 350 6.18 -2.44 17.06
C THR A 350 4.73 -2.84 17.34
N TYR A 351 4.48 -4.02 17.94
CA TYR A 351 3.13 -4.59 18.12
C TYR A 351 2.64 -4.74 19.57
N ARG A 352 3.52 -4.59 20.59
CA ARG A 352 3.09 -4.72 22.01
C ARG A 352 2.10 -3.66 22.48
N GLY A 353 2.09 -2.49 21.82
CA GLY A 353 1.15 -1.40 22.08
C GLY A 353 0.27 -1.08 20.87
N TRP A 354 -0.71 -0.21 21.03
CA TRP A 354 -1.63 0.18 19.96
C TRP A 354 -1.01 1.26 19.07
N SER A 355 -1.21 1.17 17.75
CA SER A 355 -0.77 2.23 16.83
C SER A 355 -1.76 3.40 16.88
N PRO A 356 -1.32 4.65 17.14
CA PRO A 356 -2.19 5.80 16.98
C PRO A 356 -2.64 5.92 15.52
N LEU A 357 -3.95 5.94 15.30
CA LEU A 357 -4.56 6.15 13.99
C LEU A 357 -4.94 7.63 13.86
N ILE A 358 -4.25 8.31 12.95
CA ILE A 358 -4.35 9.75 12.75
C ILE A 358 -5.15 10.04 11.49
N LEU A 359 -6.19 10.86 11.59
CA LEU A 359 -6.93 11.43 10.45
C LEU A 359 -6.44 12.88 10.26
N TRP A 360 -5.30 13.05 9.58
CA TRP A 360 -4.75 14.37 9.24
C TRP A 360 -4.93 14.69 7.77
N PHE A 361 -5.24 15.95 7.47
CA PHE A 361 -5.30 16.47 6.11
C PHE A 361 -4.57 17.81 6.05
N ALA A 362 -3.34 17.82 5.52
CA ALA A 362 -2.50 19.02 5.41
C ALA A 362 -2.29 19.75 6.76
N ASP A 363 -2.62 21.04 6.83
CA ASP A 363 -2.60 21.90 8.00
C ASP A 363 -3.82 21.69 8.92
N ASP A 364 -4.89 21.09 8.40
CA ASP A 364 -6.07 20.73 9.18
C ASP A 364 -5.81 19.44 9.97
N SER A 365 -5.36 19.61 11.22
CA SER A 365 -5.23 18.53 12.18
C SER A 365 -6.52 18.34 12.97
N THR A 366 -7.00 17.10 13.05
CA THR A 366 -8.13 16.76 13.93
C THR A 366 -7.77 15.55 14.76
N VAL A 367 -8.01 15.67 16.06
CA VAL A 367 -7.88 14.59 17.03
C VAL A 367 -9.27 14.23 17.55
N ILE A 368 -9.56 12.93 17.62
CA ILE A 368 -10.84 12.41 18.15
C ILE A 368 -10.52 11.52 19.34
N GLY A 369 -11.21 11.74 20.45
CA GLY A 369 -11.04 10.98 21.68
C GLY A 369 -11.78 11.64 22.84
N ASP A 370 -11.52 11.16 24.06
CA ASP A 370 -11.99 11.83 25.27
C ASP A 370 -11.45 13.25 25.36
N VAL A 371 -12.27 14.18 25.86
CA VAL A 371 -11.93 15.61 25.99
C VAL A 371 -10.60 15.81 26.73
N SER A 372 -10.35 15.01 27.77
CA SER A 372 -9.10 15.05 28.54
C SER A 372 -7.88 14.58 27.75
N VAL A 373 -8.04 13.62 26.84
CA VAL A 373 -6.98 13.14 25.94
C VAL A 373 -6.72 14.15 24.84
N ILE A 374 -7.77 14.74 24.27
CA ILE A 374 -7.68 15.82 23.28
C ILE A 374 -6.94 17.02 23.90
N ARG A 375 -7.28 17.40 25.14
CA ARG A 375 -6.63 18.52 25.83
C ARG A 375 -5.13 18.27 26.04
N ASN A 376 -4.77 17.12 26.60
CA ASN A 376 -3.36 16.75 26.80
C ASN A 376 -2.57 16.70 25.49
N TRP A 377 -3.21 16.26 24.41
CA TRP A 377 -2.61 16.26 23.08
C TRP A 377 -2.41 17.68 22.55
N PHE A 378 -3.41 18.55 22.68
CA PHE A 378 -3.37 19.95 22.24
C PHE A 378 -2.28 20.74 22.99
N ASP A 379 -2.17 20.57 24.31
CA ASP A 379 -1.13 21.24 25.12
C ASP A 379 0.29 20.79 24.73
N LYS A 380 0.44 19.49 24.43
CA LYS A 380 1.71 18.96 23.90
C LYS A 380 2.01 19.51 22.52
N LEU A 381 1.00 19.69 21.68
CA LEU A 381 1.18 20.25 20.35
C LEU A 381 1.60 21.73 20.42
N LEU A 382 1.02 22.51 21.34
CA LEU A 382 1.40 23.91 21.56
C LEU A 382 2.81 24.06 22.13
N SER A 383 3.20 23.19 23.06
CA SER A 383 4.53 23.24 23.68
C SER A 383 5.65 22.69 22.79
N ILE A 384 5.39 21.57 22.10
CA ILE A 384 6.40 20.84 21.34
C ILE A 384 6.42 21.29 19.88
N GLY A 385 5.26 21.62 19.30
CA GLY A 385 5.12 22.01 17.89
C GLY A 385 6.12 23.08 17.44
N PRO A 386 6.28 24.20 18.18
CA PRO A 386 7.20 25.28 17.81
C PRO A 386 8.66 24.84 17.70
N LEU A 387 9.09 23.82 18.46
CA LEU A 387 10.44 23.25 18.36
C LEU A 387 10.70 22.57 17.00
N PHE A 388 9.63 22.19 16.31
CA PHE A 388 9.66 21.58 14.97
C PHE A 388 9.19 22.54 13.87
N GLY A 389 9.04 23.83 14.20
CA GLY A 389 8.56 24.86 13.25
C GLY A 389 7.06 24.80 12.95
N TYR A 390 6.28 24.06 13.75
CA TYR A 390 4.83 24.00 13.65
C TYR A 390 4.20 24.91 14.70
N PHE A 391 3.40 25.89 14.28
CA PHE A 391 2.82 26.89 15.18
C PHE A 391 1.28 26.76 15.19
N PRO A 392 0.71 25.95 16.09
CA PRO A 392 -0.75 25.83 16.19
C PRO A 392 -1.35 27.18 16.60
N GLU A 393 -2.47 27.57 16.00
CA GLU A 393 -3.16 28.83 16.27
C GLU A 393 -4.51 28.54 16.97
N PRO A 394 -4.59 28.66 18.31
CA PRO A 394 -5.79 28.30 19.05
C PRO A 394 -7.03 29.08 18.63
N SER A 395 -6.88 30.38 18.33
CA SER A 395 -7.96 31.28 17.91
C SER A 395 -8.63 30.90 16.58
N LYS A 396 -7.93 30.13 15.74
CA LYS A 396 -8.48 29.57 14.49
C LYS A 396 -8.90 28.10 14.63
N SER A 397 -8.67 27.50 15.78
CA SER A 397 -8.98 26.10 16.05
C SER A 397 -10.40 25.97 16.63
N SER A 398 -11.11 24.90 16.24
CA SER A 398 -12.42 24.59 16.79
C SER A 398 -12.48 23.18 17.39
N LEU A 399 -13.16 23.05 18.52
CA LEU A 399 -13.45 21.78 19.17
C LEU A 399 -14.94 21.46 18.97
N ILE A 400 -15.22 20.44 18.17
CA ILE A 400 -16.60 20.00 17.89
C ILE A 400 -17.02 18.97 18.94
N VAL A 401 -18.06 19.25 19.72
CA VAL A 401 -18.53 18.38 20.82
C VAL A 401 -20.02 18.10 20.74
N LYS A 402 -20.45 16.98 21.32
CA LYS A 402 -21.87 16.66 21.50
C LYS A 402 -22.43 17.44 22.69
N ASP A 403 -23.75 17.67 22.70
CA ASP A 403 -24.46 18.38 23.77
C ASP A 403 -24.18 17.78 25.16
N THR A 404 -24.09 16.46 25.25
CA THR A 404 -23.79 15.73 26.49
C THR A 404 -22.39 16.00 27.04
N THR A 405 -21.45 16.37 26.17
CA THR A 405 -20.02 16.58 26.49
C THR A 405 -19.64 18.05 26.54
N LEU A 406 -20.53 18.96 26.14
CA LEU A 406 -20.30 20.40 26.08
C LEU A 406 -19.83 20.98 27.43
N PRO A 407 -20.48 20.67 28.59
CA PRO A 407 -20.05 21.27 29.86
C PRO A 407 -18.64 20.84 30.29
N SER A 408 -18.29 19.58 30.04
CA SER A 408 -16.95 19.04 30.34
C SER A 408 -15.87 19.61 29.41
N ALA A 409 -16.23 19.86 28.15
CA ALA A 409 -15.35 20.49 27.17
C ALA A 409 -15.08 21.96 27.50
N GLU A 410 -16.11 22.73 27.85
CA GLU A 410 -15.98 24.12 28.29
C GLU A 410 -15.08 24.24 29.52
N GLN A 411 -15.24 23.35 30.49
CA GLN A 411 -14.38 23.32 31.67
C GLN A 411 -12.93 22.95 31.35
N SER A 412 -12.71 21.98 30.45
CA SER A 412 -11.35 21.47 30.15
C SER A 412 -10.57 22.38 29.20
N PHE A 413 -11.26 23.10 28.31
CA PHE A 413 -10.66 23.99 27.32
C PHE A 413 -10.77 25.47 27.71
N ASP A 414 -11.15 25.76 28.95
CA ASP A 414 -11.15 27.13 29.48
C ASP A 414 -9.76 27.78 29.33
N GLY A 415 -9.75 29.05 28.94
CA GLY A 415 -8.53 29.82 28.67
C GLY A 415 -7.66 29.35 27.50
N SER A 416 -8.06 28.33 26.72
CA SER A 416 -7.25 27.79 25.61
C SER A 416 -7.30 28.63 24.32
N GLY A 417 -8.31 29.48 24.16
CA GLY A 417 -8.55 30.27 22.95
C GLY A 417 -9.19 29.48 21.79
N VAL A 418 -9.51 28.20 21.98
CA VAL A 418 -10.18 27.32 21.00
C VAL A 418 -11.69 27.55 21.02
N SER A 419 -12.33 27.68 19.85
CA SER A 419 -13.79 27.82 19.77
C SER A 419 -14.49 26.47 19.95
N ILE A 420 -15.32 26.33 20.99
CA ILE A 420 -16.10 25.10 21.23
C ILE A 420 -17.43 25.23 20.51
N VAL A 421 -17.73 24.28 19.62
CA VAL A 421 -18.94 24.32 18.78
C VAL A 421 -19.65 22.97 18.79
N GLN A 422 -20.98 22.99 18.64
CA GLN A 422 -21.79 21.77 18.50
C GLN A 422 -21.90 21.30 17.04
N CYS A 423 -21.47 22.16 16.10
CA CYS A 423 -21.46 21.90 14.67
C CYS A 423 -20.39 22.78 14.00
N GLY A 424 -19.63 22.23 13.06
CA GLY A 424 -18.57 22.92 12.36
C GLY A 424 -18.26 22.32 10.99
N ARG A 425 -17.69 23.14 10.10
CA ARG A 425 -17.18 22.66 8.81
C ARG A 425 -15.91 21.85 9.03
N TYR A 426 -15.79 20.74 8.31
CA TYR A 426 -14.64 19.85 8.35
C TYR A 426 -14.33 19.33 6.95
N LEU A 427 -13.16 19.71 6.41
CA LEU A 427 -12.63 19.23 5.12
C LEU A 427 -13.67 19.22 3.98
N GLY A 428 -14.41 20.31 3.83
CA GLY A 428 -15.45 20.46 2.79
C GLY A 428 -16.81 19.84 3.13
N GLY A 429 -16.95 19.17 4.27
CA GLY A 429 -18.21 18.71 4.84
C GLY A 429 -18.55 19.40 6.17
N VAL A 430 -19.54 18.86 6.91
CA VAL A 430 -19.95 19.35 8.24
C VAL A 430 -20.02 18.21 9.24
N ILE A 431 -19.49 18.44 10.44
CA ILE A 431 -19.55 17.55 11.61
C ILE A 431 -20.35 18.28 12.69
N GLY A 432 -21.36 17.64 13.28
CA GLY A 432 -22.12 18.26 14.36
C GLY A 432 -23.46 17.62 14.66
N ASN A 433 -24.30 18.36 15.37
CA ASN A 433 -25.68 18.00 15.62
C ASN A 433 -26.50 17.85 14.32
N ARG A 434 -27.59 17.06 14.41
CA ARG A 434 -28.40 16.68 13.24
C ARG A 434 -28.99 17.90 12.50
N ALA A 435 -29.43 18.92 13.25
CA ALA A 435 -29.92 20.17 12.69
C ALA A 435 -28.86 20.94 11.89
N GLY A 436 -27.60 20.95 12.35
CA GLY A 436 -26.50 21.60 11.65
C GLY A 436 -26.07 20.88 10.37
N ILE A 437 -26.14 19.55 10.35
CA ILE A 437 -25.88 18.74 9.15
C ILE A 437 -26.99 18.95 8.11
N GLU A 438 -28.26 18.93 8.53
CA GLU A 438 -29.42 19.13 7.64
C GLU A 438 -29.39 20.53 6.99
N SER A 439 -29.03 21.56 7.77
CA SER A 439 -28.84 22.93 7.26
C SER A 439 -27.76 23.02 6.18
N PHE A 440 -26.61 22.37 6.38
CA PHE A 440 -25.52 22.37 5.41
C PHE A 440 -25.86 21.63 4.10
N VAL A 441 -26.64 20.55 4.17
CA VAL A 441 -27.11 19.81 2.98
C VAL A 441 -28.16 20.61 2.20
N SER A 442 -28.91 21.48 2.88
CA SER A 442 -29.90 22.38 2.26
C SER A 442 -29.31 23.68 1.69
N SER A 443 -28.02 23.95 1.94
CA SER A 443 -27.26 25.13 1.49
C SER A 443 -26.50 24.82 0.21
#